data_AF-A0A7J4NBZ9-F1
#
_entry.id   AF-A0A7J4NBZ9-F1
#
_cell.length_a   1.000
_cell.length_b   1.000
_cell.length_c   1.000
_cell.angle_alpha   90.00
_cell.angle_beta   90.00
_cell.angle_gamma   90.00
#
_symmetry.space_group_name_H-M   'P 1'
#
loop_
_entity.id
_entity.type
_entity.pdbx_description
1 polymer ?
#
loop_
_entity_poly.entity_id
_entity_poly.type
_entity_poly.pdbx_seq_one_letter_code
_entity_poly.pdbx_strand_id
1 'polypeptide(L)'
;MSEKKEGSGGRNRRRRRTKSKNGPVMKSSSTGDPEAVERALARFKQTPLPRGIPEDIDPPPIEKTLRWITNAVPKPIQKKVGEIVCQRGEFGFLPEERVDEIRGQINNFPIS
;
A
#
# COMPACT_ATOMS: atom_id res chain seq x y z
N MET A 1 27.88 16.18 48.19
CA MET A 1 26.60 16.90 48.00
C MET A 1 25.81 16.16 46.93
N SER A 2 24.80 15.41 47.35
CA SER A 2 23.89 14.67 46.47
C SER A 2 22.89 15.63 45.84
N GLU A 3 22.71 15.57 44.52
CA GLU A 3 21.48 16.05 43.86
C GLU A 3 20.94 14.94 42.96
N LYS A 4 19.88 14.29 43.44
CA LYS A 4 19.00 13.46 42.61
C LYS A 4 18.15 14.39 41.76
N LYS A 5 18.33 14.35 40.44
CA LYS A 5 17.43 15.03 39.50
C LYS A 5 16.26 14.10 39.20
N GLU A 6 15.13 14.32 39.87
CA GLU A 6 13.87 13.66 39.56
C GLU A 6 13.31 14.18 38.22
N GLY A 7 13.52 13.40 37.16
CA GLY A 7 12.87 13.62 35.87
C GLY A 7 11.45 13.07 35.88
N SER A 8 10.50 13.86 36.39
CA SER A 8 9.06 13.64 36.25
C SER A 8 8.63 13.72 34.77
N GLY A 9 8.80 12.62 34.04
CA GLY A 9 8.38 12.47 32.64
C GLY A 9 7.06 11.73 32.54
N GLY A 10 5.99 12.35 33.04
CA GLY A 10 4.64 11.81 32.97
C GLY A 10 4.24 11.45 31.53
N ARG A 11 4.20 10.15 31.24
CA ARG A 11 3.61 9.59 30.01
C ARG A 11 2.17 10.07 29.92
N ASN A 12 1.95 11.12 29.15
CA ASN A 12 0.63 11.62 28.79
C ASN A 12 -0.09 10.51 27.99
N ARG A 13 -0.75 9.61 28.72
CA ARG A 13 -1.61 8.57 28.16
C ARG A 13 -2.68 9.30 27.39
N ARG A 14 -2.57 9.31 26.05
CA ARG A 14 -3.60 9.80 25.14
C ARG A 14 -4.94 9.24 25.62
N ARG A 15 -5.76 10.09 26.23
CA ARG A 15 -7.11 9.71 26.67
C ARG A 15 -7.82 9.17 25.44
N ARG A 16 -8.17 7.87 25.47
CA ARG A 16 -9.04 7.28 24.45
C ARG A 16 -10.29 8.15 24.41
N ARG A 17 -10.54 8.79 23.27
CA ARG A 17 -11.75 9.56 23.01
C ARG A 17 -12.93 8.62 23.18
N THR A 18 -13.58 8.66 24.33
CA THR A 18 -14.91 8.10 24.52
C THR A 18 -15.82 8.89 23.60
N LYS A 19 -16.40 8.20 22.62
CA LYS A 19 -17.35 8.78 21.67
C LYS A 19 -18.54 9.27 22.48
N SER A 20 -18.64 10.58 22.67
CA SER A 20 -19.82 11.21 23.26
C SER A 20 -21.03 10.79 22.44
N LYS A 21 -22.03 10.19 23.10
CA LYS A 21 -23.31 9.85 22.46
C LYS A 21 -24.13 11.10 22.05
N ASN A 22 -23.67 12.29 22.46
CA ASN A 22 -24.30 13.59 22.19
C ASN A 22 -23.39 14.52 21.36
N GLY A 23 -22.48 13.98 20.55
CA GLY A 23 -21.86 14.78 19.49
C GLY A 23 -22.91 15.17 18.45
N PRO A 24 -22.76 16.28 17.70
CA PRO A 24 -23.67 16.58 16.60
C PRO A 24 -23.69 15.34 15.71
N VAL A 25 -24.88 14.77 15.51
CA VAL A 25 -25.09 13.73 14.51
C VAL A 25 -24.53 14.33 13.24
N MET A 26 -23.41 13.80 12.74
CA MET A 26 -22.97 14.14 11.40
C MET A 26 -24.19 13.83 10.56
N LYS A 27 -24.85 14.87 10.02
CA LYS A 27 -25.91 14.69 9.05
C LYS A 27 -25.27 13.76 8.02
N SER A 28 -25.71 12.51 7.99
CA SER A 28 -25.43 11.68 6.83
C SER A 28 -25.85 12.55 5.66
N SER A 29 -25.00 12.68 4.65
CA SER A 29 -25.35 13.33 3.38
C SER A 29 -26.42 12.46 2.68
N SER A 30 -27.53 12.24 3.37
CA SER A 30 -28.39 11.06 3.32
C SER A 30 -29.35 11.08 2.16
N THR A 31 -29.29 12.16 1.39
CA THR A 31 -29.97 12.25 0.12
C THR A 31 -28.92 12.88 -0.78
N GLY A 32 -28.09 12.02 -1.37
CA GLY A 32 -27.26 12.45 -2.49
C GLY A 32 -28.15 13.10 -3.55
N ASP A 33 -27.57 14.01 -4.33
CA ASP A 33 -28.29 14.73 -5.38
C ASP A 33 -29.11 13.74 -6.23
N PRO A 34 -30.46 13.84 -6.25
CA PRO A 34 -31.31 12.90 -6.97
C PRO A 34 -30.98 12.89 -8.47
N GLU A 35 -30.56 14.03 -9.03
CA GLU A 35 -30.11 14.11 -10.42
C GLU A 35 -28.84 13.29 -10.64
N ALA A 36 -27.90 13.32 -9.68
CA ALA A 36 -26.70 12.50 -9.74
C ALA A 36 -27.00 11.00 -9.64
N VAL A 37 -27.99 10.61 -8.82
CA VAL A 37 -28.46 9.22 -8.72
C VAL A 37 -29.10 8.77 -10.03
N GLU A 38 -30.01 9.56 -10.60
CA GLU A 38 -30.65 9.26 -11.88
C GLU A 38 -29.63 9.18 -13.01
N ARG A 39 -28.67 10.11 -13.06
CA ARG A 39 -27.57 10.12 -14.04
C ARG A 39 -26.69 8.88 -13.89
N ALA A 40 -26.40 8.43 -12.68
CA ALA A 40 -25.64 7.21 -12.44
C ALA A 40 -26.40 5.96 -12.94
N LEU A 41 -27.69 5.88 -12.66
CA LEU A 41 -28.54 4.77 -13.11
C LEU A 41 -28.71 4.76 -14.64
N ALA A 42 -28.79 5.94 -15.26
CA ALA A 42 -28.93 6.08 -16.71
C ALA A 42 -27.74 5.47 -17.48
N ARG A 43 -26.51 5.56 -16.96
CA ARG A 43 -25.30 4.97 -17.58
C ARG A 43 -25.44 3.47 -17.84
N PHE A 44 -26.12 2.74 -16.96
CA PHE A 44 -26.32 1.29 -17.09
C PHE A 44 -27.45 0.91 -18.06
N LYS A 45 -28.33 1.86 -18.41
CA LYS A 45 -29.45 1.63 -19.33
C LYS A 45 -29.14 2.05 -20.77
N GLN A 46 -27.96 2.65 -21.02
CA GLN A 46 -27.54 3.05 -22.36
C GLN A 46 -27.31 1.82 -23.24
N THR A 47 -27.83 1.88 -24.48
CA THR A 47 -27.63 0.87 -25.52
C THR A 47 -27.00 1.54 -26.75
N PRO A 48 -25.83 1.08 -27.23
CA PRO A 48 -25.05 -0.05 -26.72
C PRO A 48 -24.44 0.26 -25.35
N LEU A 49 -24.20 -0.78 -24.54
CA LEU A 49 -23.47 -0.59 -23.29
C LEU A 49 -22.12 0.07 -23.61
N PRO A 50 -21.66 1.02 -22.78
CA PRO A 50 -20.33 1.60 -22.91
C PRO A 50 -19.28 0.52 -22.63
N ARG A 51 -19.00 -0.31 -23.64
CA ARG A 51 -17.96 -1.33 -23.64
C ARG A 51 -16.68 -0.68 -24.17
N GLY A 52 -15.57 -0.88 -23.46
CA GLY A 52 -14.24 -0.47 -23.91
C GLY A 52 -13.60 -1.45 -24.90
N ILE A 53 -14.32 -2.50 -25.29
CA ILE A 53 -13.84 -3.56 -26.18
C ILE A 53 -14.74 -3.53 -27.43
N PRO A 54 -14.16 -3.48 -28.64
CA PRO A 54 -14.93 -3.53 -29.88
C PRO A 54 -15.68 -4.87 -30.01
N GLU A 55 -16.76 -4.87 -30.78
CA GLU A 55 -17.54 -6.09 -31.02
C GLU A 55 -16.79 -7.11 -31.88
N ASP A 56 -16.00 -6.60 -32.82
CA ASP A 56 -15.16 -7.40 -33.69
C ASP A 56 -13.68 -7.17 -33.33
N ILE A 57 -12.98 -8.26 -33.04
CA ILE A 57 -11.56 -8.27 -32.68
C ILE A 57 -10.88 -9.16 -33.72
N ASP A 58 -10.27 -8.54 -34.73
CA ASP A 58 -9.45 -9.21 -35.74
C ASP A 58 -7.97 -8.84 -35.52
N PRO A 59 -7.08 -9.80 -35.22
CA PRO A 59 -7.30 -11.24 -35.10
C PRO A 59 -8.03 -11.66 -33.80
N PRO A 60 -8.71 -12.82 -33.80
CA PRO A 60 -9.40 -13.31 -32.60
C PRO A 60 -8.41 -13.44 -31.43
N PRO A 61 -8.87 -13.24 -30.18
CA PRO A 61 -8.03 -13.42 -29.00
C PRO A 61 -7.33 -14.78 -29.00
N ILE A 62 -6.01 -14.77 -28.85
CA ILE A 62 -5.19 -15.98 -28.85
C ILE A 62 -4.80 -16.28 -27.40
N GLU A 63 -5.11 -17.49 -26.93
CA GLU A 63 -4.58 -17.98 -25.67
C GLU A 63 -3.07 -18.21 -25.79
N LYS A 64 -2.27 -17.45 -25.04
CA LYS A 64 -0.83 -17.66 -24.93
C LYS A 64 -0.50 -18.26 -23.57
N THR A 65 -0.02 -19.51 -23.55
CA THR A 65 0.47 -20.13 -22.32
C THR A 65 1.83 -19.53 -21.97
N LEU A 66 1.83 -18.61 -21.01
CA LEU A 66 3.06 -18.05 -20.46
C LEU A 66 3.53 -18.93 -19.30
N ARG A 67 4.74 -19.48 -19.40
CA ARG A 67 5.42 -20.09 -18.26
C ARG A 67 6.27 -19.03 -17.58
N TRP A 68 5.79 -18.52 -16.46
CA TRP A 68 6.55 -17.59 -15.64
C TRP A 68 7.63 -18.37 -14.89
N ILE A 69 8.90 -18.19 -15.27
CA ILE A 69 10.01 -18.78 -14.53
C ILE A 69 10.22 -17.93 -13.28
N THR A 70 9.82 -18.46 -12.12
CA THR A 70 10.09 -17.84 -10.83
C THR A 70 11.46 -18.30 -10.32
N ASN A 71 12.44 -17.42 -10.30
CA ASN A 71 13.69 -17.64 -9.57
C ASN A 71 13.44 -17.44 -8.07
N ALA A 72 12.77 -18.41 -7.45
CA ALA A 72 12.37 -18.30 -6.05
C ALA A 72 13.60 -18.40 -5.14
N VAL A 73 13.93 -17.31 -4.46
CA VAL A 73 14.95 -17.30 -3.41
C VAL A 73 14.41 -18.05 -2.18
N PRO A 74 15.18 -18.94 -1.53
CA PRO A 74 14.74 -19.59 -0.30
C PRO A 74 14.36 -18.59 0.81
N LYS A 75 13.27 -18.86 1.54
CA LYS A 75 12.80 -18.04 2.68
C LYS A 75 13.90 -17.59 3.67
N PRO A 76 14.86 -18.46 4.10
CA PRO A 76 15.90 -18.01 5.03
C PRO A 76 16.82 -16.94 4.43
N ILE A 77 17.07 -17.00 3.12
CA ILE A 77 17.88 -16.00 2.42
C ILE A 77 17.08 -14.71 2.26
N GLN A 78 15.80 -14.79 1.89
CA GLN A 78 14.92 -13.61 1.81
C GLN A 78 14.89 -12.83 3.12
N LYS A 79 14.78 -13.53 4.26
CA LYS A 79 14.76 -12.89 5.58
C LYS A 79 16.09 -12.17 5.87
N LYS A 80 17.22 -12.84 5.65
CA LYS A 80 18.56 -12.26 5.88
C LYS A 80 18.81 -11.03 5.01
N VAL A 81 18.48 -11.13 3.73
CA VAL A 81 18.66 -10.03 2.77
C VAL A 81 17.70 -8.88 3.07
N GLY A 82 16.46 -9.18 3.46
CA GLY A 82 15.49 -8.17 3.90
C GLY A 82 15.95 -7.37 5.11
N GLU A 83 16.62 -8.02 6.08
CA GLU A 83 17.22 -7.33 7.24
C GLU A 83 18.37 -6.38 6.84
N ILE A 84 19.13 -6.74 5.79
CA ILE A 84 20.22 -5.92 5.25
C ILE A 84 19.69 -4.70 4.50
N VAL A 85 18.68 -4.90 3.64
CA VAL A 85 18.12 -3.86 2.77
C VAL A 85 17.18 -2.93 3.53
N CYS A 86 16.35 -3.45 4.44
CA CYS A 86 15.32 -2.68 5.13
C CYS A 86 15.80 -2.19 6.51
N GLN A 87 16.86 -1.39 6.55
CA GLN A 87 17.37 -0.81 7.79
C GLN A 87 16.45 0.29 8.33
N ARG A 88 16.25 0.32 9.65
CA ARG A 88 15.39 1.31 10.30
C ARG A 88 16.03 2.70 10.19
N GLY A 89 15.31 3.63 9.59
CA GLY A 89 15.78 5.03 9.42
C GLY A 89 16.43 5.30 8.06
N GLU A 90 16.76 4.27 7.29
CA GLU A 90 17.29 4.38 5.92
C GLU A 90 16.20 4.08 4.87
N PHE A 91 15.00 4.63 5.07
CA PHE A 91 13.89 4.44 4.14
C PHE A 91 13.68 5.71 3.30
N GLY A 92 13.82 5.61 1.98
CA GLY A 92 13.66 6.72 1.05
C GLY A 92 14.65 6.68 -0.11
N PHE A 93 15.17 7.85 -0.49
CA PHE A 93 16.21 7.98 -1.50
C PHE A 93 17.57 7.59 -0.90
N LEU A 94 18.24 6.61 -1.51
CA LEU A 94 19.54 6.14 -1.11
C LEU A 94 20.58 6.57 -2.16
N PRO A 95 21.70 7.21 -1.79
CA PRO A 95 22.74 7.57 -2.75
C PRO A 95 23.38 6.31 -3.36
N GLU A 96 23.87 6.42 -4.59
CA GLU A 96 24.42 5.29 -5.37
C GLU A 96 25.52 4.54 -4.61
N GLU A 97 26.41 5.27 -3.91
CA GLU A 97 27.47 4.68 -3.08
C GLU A 97 26.92 3.67 -2.05
N ARG A 98 25.80 4.02 -1.39
CA ARG A 98 25.15 3.13 -0.41
C ARG A 98 24.44 1.96 -1.08
N VAL A 99 23.95 2.12 -2.31
CA VAL A 99 23.39 1.01 -3.10
C VAL A 99 24.49 -0.01 -3.43
N ASP A 100 25.66 0.45 -3.84
CA ASP A 100 26.81 -0.40 -4.15
C ASP A 100 27.35 -1.15 -2.91
N GLU A 101 27.36 -0.49 -1.75
CA GLU A 101 27.70 -1.15 -0.48
C GLU A 101 26.73 -2.29 -0.15
N ILE A 102 25.42 -2.04 -0.26
CA ILE A 102 24.38 -3.06 -0.02
C ILE A 102 24.53 -4.21 -1.01
N ARG A 103 24.83 -3.92 -2.29
CA ARG A 103 25.13 -4.92 -3.30
C ARG A 103 26.31 -5.80 -2.89
N GLY A 104 27.41 -5.20 -2.43
CA GLY A 104 28.57 -5.92 -1.92
C GLY A 104 28.23 -6.88 -0.77
N GLN A 105 27.34 -6.46 0.13
CA GLN A 105 26.89 -7.28 1.26
C GLN A 105 26.02 -8.48 0.83
N ILE A 106 25.25 -8.33 -0.26
CA ILE A 106 24.29 -9.34 -0.72
C ILE A 106 24.90 -10.31 -1.75
N ASN A 107 26.02 -9.95 -2.39
CA ASN A 107 26.68 -10.76 -3.43
C ASN A 107 27.02 -12.20 -2.99
N ASN A 108 27.19 -12.45 -1.68
CA ASN A 108 27.52 -13.77 -1.14
C ASN A 108 26.31 -14.72 -1.00
N PHE A 109 25.08 -14.25 -1.24
CA PHE A 109 23.89 -15.08 -1.17
C PHE A 109 23.57 -15.70 -2.54
N PRO A 110 23.08 -16.96 -2.60
CA PRO A 110 22.71 -17.61 -3.85
C PRO A 110 21.35 -17.09 -4.33
N ILE A 111 21.36 -15.87 -4.87
CA ILE A 111 20.23 -15.17 -5.47
C ILE A 111 20.56 -15.10 -6.96
N SER A 112 20.00 -16.00 -7.75
CA SER A 112 20.23 -16.12 -9.20
C SER A 112 18.97 -15.82 -9.99
#